data_AF-A0A3Q3MGY8-F1
#
_entry.id   AF-A0A3Q3MGY8-F1
#
_cell.length_a   1.000
_cell.length_b   1.000
_cell.length_c   1.000
_cell.angle_alpha   90.00
_cell.angle_beta   90.00
_cell.angle_gamma   90.00
#
_symmetry.space_group_name_H-M   'P 1'
#
loop_
_entity.id
_entity.type
_entity.pdbx_description
1 polymer ?
#
loop_
_entity_poly.entity_id
_entity_poly.type
_entity_poly.pdbx_seq_one_letter_code
_entity_poly.pdbx_strand_id
1 'polypeptide(L)'
;MEDKTQKLSLKREVGLIGAVSLIGGTMIGSGIFMSPQTVLYSISSPGASLVVWASCGLLVIMISSCYAELGTVISESGGEYIYILRTSGPVVAFMLVFSSVLFVRPAGVAGIALSFAQYVVAPFYLDCPPPVLVVKCVAAAAIIVLATVNCLNVRFSMSVQVFFMVAKVMALAVIIIGGVVMLIKGHTENFKDSFENTNVGINPIGIAFYQGLWSYDGWNNLNYVTEELKRPEVSEEAWVGAGFFGGGCLMSTTSKQSMLCH
;
A
#
# COMPACT_ATOMS: atom_id res chain seq x y z
N MET A 1 -44.10 10.60 17.85
CA MET A 1 -42.73 10.31 18.30
C MET A 1 -41.88 10.14 17.05
N GLU A 2 -41.26 11.22 16.59
CA GLU A 2 -40.21 11.15 15.57
C GLU A 2 -38.97 10.55 16.23
N ASP A 3 -38.64 9.33 15.82
CA ASP A 3 -37.36 8.69 16.13
C ASP A 3 -36.26 9.50 15.41
N LYS A 4 -35.58 10.37 16.15
CA LYS A 4 -34.36 11.01 15.68
C LYS A 4 -33.28 9.94 15.63
N THR A 5 -33.16 9.25 14.49
CA THR A 5 -31.96 8.50 14.14
C THR A 5 -30.78 9.46 14.21
N GLN A 6 -30.07 9.44 15.34
CA GLN A 6 -28.89 10.23 15.58
C GLN A 6 -27.84 9.73 14.60
N LYS A 7 -27.72 10.39 13.43
CA LYS A 7 -26.66 10.13 12.47
C LYS A 7 -25.34 10.28 13.23
N LEU A 8 -24.66 9.17 13.49
CA LEU A 8 -23.32 9.14 14.05
C LEU A 8 -22.42 9.84 13.05
N SER A 9 -22.21 11.14 13.23
CA SER A 9 -21.32 11.93 12.40
C SER A 9 -19.92 11.84 13.00
N LEU A 10 -18.98 11.29 12.24
CA LEU A 10 -17.57 11.30 12.63
C LEU A 10 -17.06 12.75 12.70
N LYS A 11 -16.19 13.02 13.69
CA LYS A 11 -15.65 14.36 13.89
C LYS A 11 -14.51 14.59 12.90
N ARG A 12 -14.61 15.64 12.09
CA ARG A 12 -13.59 16.04 11.09
C ARG A 12 -12.30 16.54 11.75
N GLU A 13 -11.47 15.64 12.24
CA GLU A 13 -10.20 15.97 12.90
C GLU A 13 -8.97 15.81 11.99
N VAL A 14 -9.07 15.00 10.93
CA VAL A 14 -7.93 14.71 10.05
C VAL A 14 -7.71 15.85 9.06
N GLY A 15 -6.59 16.56 9.22
CA GLY A 15 -6.12 17.57 8.27
C GLY A 15 -5.29 16.96 7.13
N LEU A 16 -4.88 17.79 6.17
CA LEU A 16 -4.10 17.39 5.00
C LEU A 16 -2.83 16.58 5.34
N ILE A 17 -2.07 17.02 6.34
CA ILE A 17 -0.85 16.33 6.78
C ILE A 17 -1.17 14.96 7.39
N GLY A 18 -2.28 14.88 8.13
CA GLY A 18 -2.78 13.62 8.69
C GLY A 18 -3.21 12.65 7.59
N ALA A 19 -3.88 13.13 6.55
CA ALA A 19 -4.28 12.35 5.39
C ALA A 19 -3.08 11.79 4.63
N VAL A 20 -2.09 12.64 4.30
CA VAL A 20 -0.87 12.20 3.60
C VAL A 20 -0.06 11.22 4.45
N SER A 21 0.06 11.47 5.76
CA SER A 21 0.73 10.55 6.68
C SER A 21 0.01 9.21 6.82
N LEU A 22 -1.32 9.21 6.82
CA LEU A 22 -2.13 7.99 6.88
C LEU A 22 -1.88 7.13 5.65
N ILE A 23 -1.97 7.74 4.46
CA ILE A 23 -1.80 6.99 3.21
C ILE A 23 -0.36 6.53 3.05
N GLY A 24 0.62 7.42 3.28
CA GLY A 24 2.04 7.07 3.22
C GLY A 24 2.40 5.95 4.19
N GLY A 25 1.81 5.94 5.39
CA GLY A 25 1.99 4.89 6.38
C GLY A 25 1.34 3.55 6.00
N THR A 26 0.24 3.58 5.24
CA THR A 26 -0.43 2.34 4.79
C THR A 26 0.13 1.78 3.49
N MET A 27 0.54 2.64 2.55
CA MET A 27 1.11 2.25 1.27
C MET A 27 2.54 1.72 1.40
N ILE A 28 3.36 2.35 2.25
CA ILE A 28 4.74 1.91 2.48
C ILE A 28 4.69 0.68 3.40
N GLY A 29 4.29 -0.43 2.81
CA GLY A 29 4.08 -1.72 3.45
C GLY A 29 5.35 -2.58 3.49
N SER A 30 5.18 -3.83 3.92
CA SER A 30 6.22 -4.85 3.83
C SER A 30 6.46 -5.37 2.41
N GLY A 31 5.57 -5.05 1.46
CA GLY A 31 5.64 -5.51 0.07
C GLY A 31 6.97 -5.18 -0.60
N ILE A 32 7.50 -3.97 -0.39
CA ILE A 32 8.76 -3.52 -0.99
C ILE A 32 9.98 -4.35 -0.58
N PHE A 33 9.94 -5.06 0.56
CA PHE A 33 11.04 -5.91 0.98
C PHE A 33 10.99 -7.31 0.34
N MET A 34 9.80 -7.77 -0.05
CA MET A 34 9.57 -9.12 -0.59
C MET A 34 9.42 -9.12 -2.11
N SER A 35 8.58 -8.24 -2.64
CA SER A 35 8.19 -8.22 -4.05
C SER A 35 9.37 -8.06 -5.02
N PRO A 36 10.45 -7.29 -4.74
CA PRO A 36 11.56 -7.17 -5.68
C PRO A 36 12.19 -8.52 -6.03
N GLN A 37 12.33 -9.43 -5.06
CA GLN A 37 12.90 -10.76 -5.30
C GLN A 37 12.01 -11.57 -6.23
N THR A 38 10.69 -11.58 -6.01
CA THR A 38 9.73 -12.33 -6.84
C THR A 38 9.59 -11.73 -8.25
N VAL A 39 9.58 -10.40 -8.37
CA VAL A 39 9.53 -9.69 -9.66
C VAL A 39 10.78 -9.99 -10.47
N LEU A 40 11.97 -9.89 -9.86
CA LEU A 40 13.24 -10.15 -10.52
C LEU A 40 13.38 -11.63 -10.92
N TYR A 41 13.00 -12.56 -10.03
CA TYR A 41 13.03 -13.99 -10.34
C TYR A 41 12.10 -14.35 -11.50
N SER A 42 10.90 -13.76 -11.55
CA SER A 42 9.93 -14.05 -12.61
C SER A 42 10.39 -13.53 -13.97
N ILE A 43 10.90 -12.30 -14.04
CA ILE A 43 11.30 -11.65 -15.30
C ILE A 43 12.74 -12.01 -15.72
N SER A 44 13.58 -12.42 -14.76
CA SER A 44 14.99 -12.82 -14.93
C SER A 44 15.92 -11.72 -15.47
N SER A 45 15.47 -10.45 -15.45
CA SER A 45 16.19 -9.31 -16.05
C SER A 45 16.02 -8.04 -15.20
N PRO A 46 17.12 -7.40 -14.74
CA PRO A 46 17.06 -6.22 -13.87
C PRO A 46 16.36 -5.02 -14.53
N GLY A 47 16.67 -4.72 -15.79
CA GLY A 47 16.08 -3.60 -16.53
C GLY A 47 14.59 -3.78 -16.76
N ALA A 48 14.16 -4.99 -17.14
CA ALA A 48 12.75 -5.29 -17.32
C ALA A 48 11.98 -5.28 -15.98
N SER A 49 12.63 -5.66 -14.87
CA SER A 49 12.02 -5.54 -13.53
C SER A 49 11.72 -4.08 -13.17
N LEU A 50 12.63 -3.15 -13.46
CA LEU A 50 12.44 -1.71 -13.23
C LEU A 50 11.31 -1.14 -14.09
N VAL A 51 11.18 -1.60 -15.34
CA VAL A 51 10.05 -1.22 -16.22
C VAL A 51 8.73 -1.69 -15.63
N VAL A 52 8.66 -2.91 -15.09
CA VAL A 52 7.44 -3.40 -14.43
C VAL A 52 7.10 -2.57 -13.21
N TRP A 53 8.08 -2.23 -12.36
CA TRP A 53 7.86 -1.32 -11.22
C TRP A 53 7.33 0.04 -11.66
N ALA A 54 7.94 0.67 -12.66
CA ALA A 54 7.51 1.96 -13.18
C ALA A 54 6.08 1.89 -13.76
N SER A 55 5.75 0.83 -14.49
CA SER A 55 4.41 0.62 -15.05
C SER A 55 3.35 0.39 -13.96
N CYS A 56 3.67 -0.38 -12.90
CA CYS A 56 2.77 -0.57 -11.77
C CYS A 56 2.49 0.75 -11.05
N GLY A 57 3.52 1.57 -10.82
CA GLY A 57 3.37 2.90 -10.23
C GLY A 57 2.48 3.81 -11.08
N LEU A 58 2.68 3.84 -12.40
CA LEU A 58 1.84 4.61 -13.31
C LEU A 58 0.37 4.16 -13.28
N LEU A 59 0.13 2.85 -13.29
CA LEU A 59 -1.22 2.28 -13.20
C LEU A 59 -1.91 2.69 -11.89
N VAL A 60 -1.21 2.61 -10.76
CA VAL A 60 -1.76 2.96 -9.44
C VAL A 60 -2.08 4.46 -9.36
N ILE A 61 -1.25 5.31 -9.96
CA ILE A 61 -1.53 6.74 -10.08
C ILE A 61 -2.83 6.97 -10.87
N MET A 62 -2.99 6.31 -12.03
CA MET A 62 -4.21 6.43 -12.83
C MET A 62 -5.45 5.94 -12.08
N ILE A 63 -5.36 4.76 -11.43
CA ILE A 63 -6.45 4.17 -10.65
C ILE A 63 -6.83 5.11 -9.50
N SER A 64 -5.85 5.65 -8.80
CA SER A 64 -6.13 6.50 -7.65
C SER A 64 -6.69 7.87 -8.04
N SER A 65 -6.34 8.42 -9.21
CA SER A 65 -7.00 9.61 -9.73
C SER A 65 -8.48 9.36 -9.99
N CYS A 66 -8.82 8.24 -10.63
CA CYS A 66 -10.22 7.85 -10.82
C CYS A 66 -10.95 7.64 -9.49
N TYR A 67 -10.25 7.12 -8.48
CA TYR A 67 -10.82 6.91 -7.15
C TYR A 67 -11.01 8.20 -6.35
N ALA A 68 -10.11 9.16 -6.51
CA ALA A 68 -10.25 10.50 -5.93
C ALA A 68 -11.51 11.19 -6.47
N GLU A 69 -11.73 11.17 -7.80
CA GLU A 69 -12.95 11.70 -8.40
C GLU A 69 -14.22 11.02 -7.86
N LEU A 70 -14.15 9.73 -7.56
CA LEU A 70 -15.28 9.00 -6.98
C LEU A 70 -15.53 9.37 -5.50
N GLY A 71 -14.46 9.62 -4.74
CA GLY A 71 -14.51 10.06 -3.33
C GLY A 71 -15.04 11.47 -3.15
N THR A 72 -14.80 12.37 -4.11
CA THR A 72 -15.40 13.71 -4.10
C THR A 72 -16.89 13.69 -4.47
N VAL A 73 -17.31 12.80 -5.39
CA VAL A 73 -18.72 12.66 -5.78
C VAL A 73 -19.55 11.97 -4.69
N ILE A 74 -19.00 10.94 -4.04
CA ILE A 74 -19.68 10.14 -3.02
C ILE A 74 -18.93 10.28 -1.69
N SER A 75 -19.24 11.36 -0.95
CA SER A 75 -18.60 11.71 0.33
C SER A 75 -19.12 10.94 1.55
N GLU A 76 -19.50 9.69 1.35
CA GLU A 76 -19.94 8.77 2.42
C GLU A 76 -18.79 7.82 2.78
N SER A 77 -18.62 7.54 4.07
CA SER A 77 -17.58 6.59 4.52
C SER A 77 -17.96 5.15 4.20
N GLY A 78 -16.97 4.38 3.72
CA GLY A 78 -17.14 2.97 3.37
C GLY A 78 -16.44 2.55 2.08
N GLY A 79 -15.84 3.50 1.35
CA GLY A 79 -15.02 3.27 0.17
C GLY A 79 -15.74 2.44 -0.90
N GLU A 80 -15.08 1.37 -1.36
CA GLU A 80 -15.57 0.43 -2.39
C GLU A 80 -17.02 -0.02 -2.20
N TYR A 81 -17.41 -0.31 -0.95
CA TYR A 81 -18.73 -0.84 -0.66
C TYR A 81 -19.83 0.16 -1.06
N ILE A 82 -19.67 1.43 -0.65
CA ILE A 82 -20.67 2.46 -0.92
C ILE A 82 -20.73 2.79 -2.42
N TYR A 83 -19.57 2.80 -3.08
CA TYR A 83 -19.48 3.06 -4.52
C TYR A 83 -20.25 2.01 -5.33
N ILE A 84 -20.09 0.73 -4.99
CA ILE A 84 -20.82 -0.37 -5.64
C ILE A 84 -22.28 -0.38 -5.21
N LEU A 85 -22.59 -0.10 -3.95
CA LEU A 85 -23.96 -0.05 -3.45
C LEU A 85 -24.80 0.97 -4.23
N ARG A 86 -24.21 2.13 -4.55
CA ARG A 86 -24.90 3.22 -5.26
C ARG A 86 -25.00 3.00 -6.77
N THR A 87 -24.05 2.30 -7.38
CA THR A 87 -24.02 2.09 -8.84
C THR A 87 -24.67 0.78 -9.28
N SER A 88 -24.45 -0.30 -8.53
CA SER A 88 -24.80 -1.68 -8.91
C SER A 88 -25.83 -2.32 -7.97
N GLY A 89 -26.20 -1.64 -6.90
CA GLY A 89 -27.22 -2.08 -5.94
C GLY A 89 -26.70 -3.00 -4.83
N PRO A 90 -27.58 -3.41 -3.90
CA PRO A 90 -27.20 -4.06 -2.64
C PRO A 90 -26.64 -5.48 -2.81
N VAL A 91 -27.07 -6.23 -3.84
CA VAL A 91 -26.62 -7.62 -4.04
C VAL A 91 -25.14 -7.67 -4.42
N VAL A 92 -24.70 -6.83 -5.37
CA VAL A 92 -23.30 -6.78 -5.81
C VAL A 92 -22.41 -6.23 -4.70
N ALA A 93 -22.89 -5.21 -3.98
CA ALA A 93 -22.17 -4.65 -2.84
C ALA A 93 -21.97 -5.68 -1.71
N PHE A 94 -23.00 -6.51 -1.44
CA PHE A 94 -22.89 -7.62 -0.50
C PHE A 94 -21.86 -8.66 -0.96
N MET A 95 -21.88 -9.05 -2.24
CA MET A 95 -20.90 -9.99 -2.80
C MET A 95 -19.46 -9.49 -2.67
N LEU A 96 -19.22 -8.18 -2.88
CA LEU A 96 -17.89 -7.58 -2.67
C LEU A 96 -17.46 -7.72 -1.21
N VAL A 97 -18.28 -7.24 -0.27
CA VAL A 97 -17.90 -7.26 1.16
C VAL A 97 -17.75 -8.69 1.66
N PHE A 98 -18.64 -9.60 1.25
CA PHE A 98 -18.55 -11.01 1.57
C PHE A 98 -17.22 -11.61 1.10
N SER A 99 -16.85 -11.36 -0.16
CA SER A 99 -15.60 -11.87 -0.73
C SER A 99 -14.37 -11.25 -0.05
N SER A 100 -14.43 -9.95 0.24
CA SER A 100 -13.35 -9.21 0.88
C SER A 100 -13.10 -9.68 2.32
N VAL A 101 -14.16 -9.89 3.10
CA VAL A 101 -14.05 -10.31 4.51
C VAL A 101 -13.64 -11.78 4.64
N LEU A 102 -14.15 -12.67 3.79
CA LEU A 102 -13.84 -14.10 3.90
C LEU A 102 -12.53 -14.51 3.22
N PHE A 103 -12.17 -13.88 2.10
CA PHE A 103 -11.03 -14.33 1.30
C PHE A 103 -9.90 -13.30 1.28
N VAL A 104 -10.19 -12.07 0.83
CA VAL A 104 -9.12 -11.09 0.54
C VAL A 104 -8.38 -10.64 1.79
N ARG A 105 -9.10 -10.18 2.82
CA ARG A 105 -8.48 -9.67 4.06
C ARG A 105 -7.73 -10.77 4.82
N PRO A 106 -8.28 -11.97 5.06
CA PRO A 106 -7.56 -13.04 5.74
C PRO A 106 -6.33 -13.53 4.95
N ALA A 107 -6.45 -13.66 3.62
CA ALA A 107 -5.31 -14.03 2.78
C ALA A 107 -4.18 -12.99 2.85
N GLY A 108 -4.51 -11.71 2.87
CA GLY A 108 -3.51 -10.65 2.99
C GLY A 108 -2.78 -10.67 4.34
N VAL A 109 -3.52 -10.82 5.45
CA VAL A 109 -2.91 -10.97 6.78
C VAL A 109 -2.01 -12.20 6.84
N ALA A 110 -2.45 -13.33 6.27
CA ALA A 110 -1.67 -14.55 6.21
C ALA A 110 -0.38 -14.37 5.37
N GLY A 111 -0.46 -13.70 4.22
CA GLY A 111 0.70 -13.42 3.35
C GLY A 111 1.75 -12.55 4.06
N ILE A 112 1.32 -11.50 4.76
CA ILE A 112 2.21 -10.63 5.54
C ILE A 112 2.83 -11.42 6.71
N ALA A 113 2.05 -12.22 7.43
CA ALA A 113 2.54 -13.01 8.56
C ALA A 113 3.54 -14.10 8.13
N LEU A 114 3.30 -14.75 7.00
CA LEU A 114 4.23 -15.73 6.41
C LEU A 114 5.55 -15.04 6.01
N SER A 115 5.47 -13.87 5.40
CA SER A 115 6.67 -13.08 5.05
C SER A 115 7.47 -12.70 6.29
N PHE A 116 6.78 -12.21 7.34
CA PHE A 116 7.40 -11.91 8.63
C PHE A 116 8.10 -13.15 9.22
N ALA A 117 7.42 -14.29 9.22
CA ALA A 117 7.98 -15.53 9.74
C ALA A 117 9.22 -16.00 8.96
N GLN A 118 9.25 -15.83 7.63
CA GLN A 118 10.43 -16.13 6.83
C GLN A 118 11.63 -15.29 7.25
N TYR A 119 11.47 -13.98 7.44
CA TYR A 119 12.57 -13.11 7.88
C TYR A 119 13.02 -13.40 9.31
N VAL A 120 12.10 -13.73 10.22
CA VAL A 120 12.44 -14.05 11.61
C VAL A 120 13.19 -15.37 11.73
N VAL A 121 12.82 -16.37 10.91
CA VAL A 121 13.40 -17.71 10.97
C VAL A 121 14.70 -17.82 10.16
N ALA A 122 14.88 -17.00 9.12
CA ALA A 122 16.06 -17.06 8.24
C ALA A 122 17.42 -17.05 8.96
N PRO A 123 17.67 -16.23 10.00
CA PRO A 123 18.96 -16.23 10.71
C PRO A 123 19.29 -17.55 11.45
N PHE A 124 18.27 -18.35 11.78
CA PHE A 124 18.45 -19.64 12.47
C PHE A 124 18.73 -20.80 11.50
N TYR A 125 18.56 -20.56 10.19
CA TYR A 125 18.71 -21.54 9.13
C TYR A 125 19.57 -20.94 8.00
N LEU A 126 20.85 -20.69 8.28
CA LEU A 126 21.78 -20.05 7.34
C LEU A 126 22.09 -20.94 6.12
N ASP A 127 22.27 -22.24 6.34
CA ASP A 127 22.72 -23.19 5.31
C ASP A 127 21.58 -24.05 4.72
N CYS A 128 20.36 -23.93 5.24
CA CYS A 128 19.24 -24.79 4.88
C CYS A 128 17.95 -23.97 4.74
N PRO A 129 17.05 -24.32 3.80
CA PRO A 129 15.74 -23.68 3.77
C PRO A 129 14.96 -24.02 5.05
N PRO A 130 14.32 -23.03 5.71
CA PRO A 130 13.60 -23.27 6.95
C PRO A 130 12.40 -24.20 6.70
N PRO A 131 12.12 -25.17 7.60
CA PRO A 131 11.01 -26.09 7.43
C PRO A 131 9.68 -25.33 7.35
N VAL A 132 8.83 -25.69 6.37
CA VAL A 132 7.53 -25.04 6.13
C VAL A 132 6.65 -25.01 7.39
N LEU A 133 6.71 -26.07 8.21
CA LEU A 133 5.96 -26.16 9.46
C LEU A 133 6.37 -25.06 10.45
N VAL A 134 7.68 -24.82 10.60
CA VAL A 134 8.21 -23.79 11.53
C VAL A 134 7.75 -22.41 11.09
N VAL A 135 7.89 -22.09 9.80
CA VAL A 135 7.44 -20.80 9.24
C VAL A 135 5.94 -20.59 9.48
N LYS A 136 5.11 -21.62 9.23
CA LYS A 136 3.66 -21.55 9.47
C LYS A 136 3.31 -21.38 10.95
N CYS A 137 3.98 -22.09 11.85
CA CYS A 137 3.77 -21.95 13.30
C CYS A 137 4.14 -20.56 13.81
N VAL A 138 5.27 -20.00 13.36
CA VAL A 138 5.71 -18.65 13.72
C VAL A 138 4.73 -17.60 13.16
N ALA A 139 4.28 -17.76 11.91
CA ALA A 139 3.28 -16.87 11.32
C ALA A 139 1.95 -16.90 12.10
N ALA A 140 1.45 -18.10 12.44
CA ALA A 140 0.23 -18.26 13.23
C ALA A 140 0.37 -17.64 14.63
N ALA A 141 1.49 -17.86 15.30
CA ALA A 141 1.78 -17.25 16.60
C ALA A 141 1.82 -15.72 16.51
N ALA A 142 2.46 -15.16 15.47
CA ALA A 142 2.50 -13.72 15.25
C ALA A 142 1.09 -13.12 15.05
N ILE A 143 0.23 -13.79 14.27
CA ILE A 143 -1.17 -13.36 14.09
C ILE A 143 -1.91 -13.36 15.43
N ILE A 144 -1.81 -14.45 16.20
CA ILE A 144 -2.53 -14.57 17.49
C ILE A 144 -2.04 -13.51 18.49
N VAL A 145 -0.72 -13.28 18.57
CA VAL A 145 -0.15 -12.26 19.45
C VAL A 145 -0.63 -10.88 19.05
N LEU A 146 -0.53 -10.52 17.77
CA LEU A 146 -0.98 -9.21 17.29
C LEU A 146 -2.48 -9.03 17.47
N ALA A 147 -3.30 -10.05 17.19
CA ALA A 147 -4.74 -10.01 17.43
C ALA A 147 -5.05 -9.78 18.91
N THR A 148 -4.37 -10.50 19.81
CA THR A 148 -4.54 -10.36 21.26
C THR A 148 -4.17 -8.95 21.72
N VAL A 149 -3.03 -8.41 21.27
CA VAL A 149 -2.59 -7.05 21.61
C VAL A 149 -3.59 -6.00 21.10
N ASN A 150 -4.12 -6.18 19.89
CA ASN A 150 -5.15 -5.30 19.33
C ASN A 150 -6.45 -5.36 20.14
N CYS A 151 -6.87 -6.54 20.61
CA CYS A 151 -8.06 -6.69 21.43
C CYS A 151 -7.91 -6.12 22.85
N LEU A 152 -6.69 -6.17 23.44
CA LEU A 152 -6.45 -5.71 24.80
C LEU A 152 -6.21 -4.19 24.89
N ASN A 153 -5.39 -3.64 24.00
CA ASN A 153 -5.05 -2.22 24.06
C ASN A 153 -4.74 -1.63 22.68
N VAL A 154 -5.76 -1.04 22.06
CA VAL A 154 -5.65 -0.37 20.75
C VAL A 154 -4.65 0.79 20.77
N ARG A 155 -4.49 1.51 21.90
CA ARG A 155 -3.54 2.63 22.00
C ARG A 155 -2.10 2.16 21.93
N PHE A 156 -1.80 1.04 22.57
CA PHE A 156 -0.48 0.41 22.47
C PHE A 156 -0.22 -0.09 21.04
N SER A 157 -1.22 -0.74 20.43
CA SER A 157 -1.13 -1.22 19.03
C SER A 157 -0.83 -0.08 18.04
N MET A 158 -1.50 1.06 18.19
CA MET A 158 -1.24 2.26 17.38
C MET A 158 0.18 2.80 17.59
N SER A 159 0.67 2.86 18.84
CA SER A 159 2.04 3.32 19.11
C SER A 159 3.10 2.40 18.49
N VAL A 160 2.89 1.07 18.57
CA VAL A 160 3.75 0.07 17.93
C VAL A 160 3.73 0.20 16.40
N GLN A 161 2.56 0.44 15.81
CA GLN A 161 2.43 0.66 14.37
C GLN A 161 3.21 1.89 13.90
N VAL A 162 3.12 3.02 14.61
CA VAL A 162 3.89 4.24 14.29
C VAL A 162 5.39 3.98 14.39
N PHE A 163 5.85 3.27 15.42
CA PHE A 163 7.25 2.90 15.55
C PHE A 163 7.74 2.07 14.35
N PHE A 164 6.99 1.03 13.95
CA PHE A 164 7.34 0.22 12.78
C PHE A 164 7.30 1.02 11.47
N MET A 165 6.38 1.97 11.34
CA MET A 165 6.32 2.87 10.18
C MET A 165 7.58 3.72 10.07
N VAL A 166 8.01 4.38 11.15
CA VAL A 166 9.26 5.15 11.18
C VAL A 166 10.48 4.26 10.90
N ALA A 167 10.54 3.08 11.51
CA ALA A 167 11.63 2.13 11.28
C ALA A 167 11.73 1.69 9.81
N LYS A 168 10.60 1.40 9.15
CA LYS A 168 10.55 1.05 7.72
C LYS A 168 11.03 2.19 6.83
N VAL A 169 10.58 3.41 7.08
CA VAL A 169 11.01 4.59 6.30
C VAL A 169 12.52 4.82 6.45
N MET A 170 13.06 4.68 7.66
CA MET A 170 14.51 4.76 7.88
C MET A 170 15.27 3.66 7.14
N ALA A 171 14.79 2.41 7.18
CA ALA A 171 15.42 1.30 6.46
C ALA A 171 15.45 1.56 4.94
N LEU A 172 14.36 2.07 4.37
CA LEU A 172 14.31 2.45 2.95
C LEU A 172 15.27 3.59 2.63
N ALA A 173 15.37 4.61 3.49
CA ALA A 173 16.32 5.70 3.30
C ALA A 173 17.77 5.19 3.25
N VAL A 174 18.14 4.25 4.13
CA VAL A 174 19.46 3.62 4.13
C VAL A 174 19.72 2.86 2.84
N ILE A 175 18.74 2.08 2.34
CA ILE A 175 18.86 1.34 1.08
C ILE A 175 19.05 2.29 -0.11
N ILE A 176 18.27 3.37 -0.18
CA ILE A 176 18.35 4.36 -1.27
C ILE A 176 19.72 5.06 -1.25
N ILE A 177 20.15 5.57 -0.10
CA ILE A 177 21.44 6.26 0.05
C ILE A 177 22.59 5.30 -0.28
N GLY A 178 22.56 4.07 0.23
CA GLY A 178 23.56 3.04 -0.06
C GLY A 178 23.64 2.70 -1.55
N GLY A 179 22.49 2.56 -2.21
CA GLY A 179 22.41 2.34 -3.65
C GLY A 179 23.01 3.49 -4.47
N VAL A 180 22.68 4.74 -4.14
CA VAL A 180 23.23 5.93 -4.81
C VAL A 180 24.75 6.02 -4.62
N VAL A 181 25.26 5.77 -3.42
CA VAL A 181 26.71 5.77 -3.16
C VAL A 181 27.43 4.69 -3.97
N MET A 182 26.86 3.48 -4.09
CA MET A 182 27.44 2.40 -4.91
C MET A 182 27.44 2.75 -6.41
N LEU A 183 26.40 3.41 -6.90
CA LEU A 183 26.34 3.90 -8.28
C LEU A 183 27.41 4.96 -8.56
N ILE A 184 27.60 5.92 -7.65
CA ILE A 184 28.63 6.96 -7.77
C ILE A 184 30.04 6.36 -7.76
N LYS A 185 30.25 5.27 -7.01
CA LYS A 185 31.53 4.53 -6.99
C LYS A 185 31.79 3.71 -8.26
N GLY A 186 30.87 3.69 -9.22
CA GLY A 186 31.05 3.02 -10.50
C GLY A 186 30.72 1.52 -10.50
N HIS A 187 30.07 0.99 -9.47
CA HIS A 187 29.60 -0.41 -9.42
C HIS A 187 28.33 -0.62 -10.28
N THR A 188 28.44 -0.39 -11.59
CA THR A 188 27.32 -0.48 -12.54
C THR A 188 27.26 -1.80 -13.32
N GLU A 189 28.01 -2.81 -12.88
CA GLU A 189 28.12 -4.11 -13.55
C GLU A 189 26.77 -4.80 -13.74
N ASN A 190 25.87 -4.68 -12.75
CA ASN A 190 24.51 -5.21 -12.81
C ASN A 190 23.62 -4.58 -13.90
N PHE A 191 24.05 -3.46 -14.51
CA PHE A 191 23.28 -2.74 -15.52
C PHE A 191 23.82 -2.88 -16.95
N LYS A 192 25.00 -3.49 -17.16
CA LYS A 192 25.64 -3.55 -18.48
C LYS A 192 24.79 -4.32 -19.51
N ASP A 193 24.15 -5.41 -19.09
CA ASP A 193 23.25 -6.23 -19.91
C ASP A 193 21.86 -6.31 -19.28
N SER A 194 21.33 -5.13 -18.90
CA SER A 194 20.10 -4.99 -18.10
C SER A 194 18.87 -5.72 -18.64
N PHE A 195 18.81 -6.02 -19.95
CA PHE A 195 17.65 -6.66 -20.60
C PHE A 195 17.93 -8.07 -21.11
N GLU A 196 19.11 -8.61 -20.85
CA GLU A 196 19.47 -9.96 -21.30
C GLU A 196 18.63 -11.01 -20.54
N ASN A 197 18.26 -12.10 -21.22
CA ASN A 197 17.44 -13.20 -20.67
C ASN A 197 16.06 -12.77 -20.14
N THR A 198 15.50 -11.66 -20.64
CA THR A 198 14.16 -11.21 -20.24
C THR A 198 13.09 -12.24 -20.62
N ASN A 199 12.37 -12.75 -19.63
CA ASN A 199 11.27 -13.69 -19.84
C ASN A 199 9.97 -12.94 -20.13
N VAL A 200 9.64 -12.81 -21.42
CA VAL A 200 8.44 -12.10 -21.90
C VAL A 200 7.16 -12.96 -21.95
N GLY A 201 7.16 -14.10 -21.25
CA GLY A 201 5.96 -14.93 -21.15
C GLY A 201 4.82 -14.23 -20.40
N ILE A 202 3.58 -14.47 -20.83
CA ILE A 202 2.36 -13.92 -20.20
C ILE A 202 2.30 -14.26 -18.71
N ASN A 203 2.67 -15.49 -18.33
CA ASN A 203 2.64 -15.94 -16.93
C ASN A 203 3.69 -15.21 -16.05
N PRO A 204 4.99 -15.18 -16.41
CA PRO A 204 6.00 -14.37 -15.72
C PRO A 204 5.63 -12.90 -15.56
N ILE A 205 5.14 -12.27 -16.63
CA ILE A 205 4.70 -10.87 -16.60
C ILE A 205 3.52 -10.71 -15.64
N GLY A 206 2.52 -11.57 -15.71
CA GLY A 206 1.35 -11.54 -14.83
C GLY A 206 1.71 -11.66 -13.35
N ILE A 207 2.63 -12.58 -13.00
CA ILE A 207 3.13 -12.74 -11.63
C ILE A 207 3.89 -11.49 -11.18
N ALA A 208 4.74 -10.93 -12.05
CA ALA A 208 5.50 -9.73 -11.73
C ALA A 208 4.61 -8.50 -11.50
N PHE A 209 3.60 -8.28 -12.34
CA PHE A 209 2.61 -7.23 -12.13
C PHE A 209 1.79 -7.45 -10.88
N TYR A 210 1.36 -8.68 -10.60
CA TYR A 210 0.62 -9.02 -9.37
C TYR A 210 1.44 -8.66 -8.11
N GLN A 211 2.72 -9.03 -8.10
CA GLN A 211 3.62 -8.75 -6.97
C GLN A 211 4.03 -7.27 -6.88
N GLY A 212 4.15 -6.58 -8.02
CA GLY A 212 4.38 -5.14 -8.07
C GLY A 212 3.18 -4.38 -7.51
N LEU A 213 1.97 -4.67 -7.99
CA LEU A 213 0.73 -4.05 -7.50
C LEU A 213 0.48 -4.34 -6.02
N TRP A 214 0.82 -5.54 -5.53
CA TRP A 214 0.79 -5.86 -4.10
C TRP A 214 1.64 -4.90 -3.25
N SER A 215 2.77 -4.42 -3.78
CA SER A 215 3.62 -3.45 -3.06
C SER A 215 3.09 -2.02 -3.08
N TYR A 216 2.19 -1.71 -4.01
CA TYR A 216 1.52 -0.41 -4.10
C TYR A 216 0.13 -0.42 -3.45
N ASP A 217 -0.30 -1.54 -2.85
CA ASP A 217 -1.60 -1.65 -2.22
C ASP A 217 -1.78 -0.63 -1.07
N GLY A 218 -3.01 -0.15 -0.89
CA GLY A 218 -3.36 0.85 0.13
C GLY A 218 -3.64 2.27 -0.39
N TRP A 219 -3.66 2.47 -1.71
CA TRP A 219 -4.12 3.73 -2.34
C TRP A 219 -5.58 4.07 -2.03
N ASN A 220 -6.43 3.07 -1.84
CA ASN A 220 -7.87 3.24 -1.58
C ASN A 220 -8.21 3.63 -0.13
N ASN A 221 -7.25 3.56 0.81
CA ASN A 221 -7.54 3.74 2.25
C ASN A 221 -8.13 5.10 2.62
N LEU A 222 -7.78 6.17 1.91
CA LEU A 222 -8.30 7.51 2.20
C LEU A 222 -9.83 7.59 2.02
N ASN A 223 -10.36 6.84 1.04
CA ASN A 223 -11.79 6.79 0.73
C ASN A 223 -12.64 6.16 1.84
N TYR A 224 -12.00 5.44 2.78
CA TYR A 224 -12.68 4.87 3.95
C TYR A 224 -12.83 5.86 5.11
N VAL A 225 -12.07 6.96 5.10
CA VAL A 225 -12.04 7.97 6.17
C VAL A 225 -12.43 9.36 5.65
N THR A 226 -13.17 9.42 4.54
CA THR A 226 -13.61 10.65 3.89
C THR A 226 -14.43 11.56 4.80
N GLU A 227 -15.24 10.98 5.71
CA GLU A 227 -16.03 11.76 6.66
C GLU A 227 -15.20 12.40 7.79
N GLU A 228 -14.00 11.87 8.06
CA GLU A 228 -13.08 12.38 9.09
C GLU A 228 -12.16 13.48 8.56
N LEU A 229 -12.10 13.66 7.24
CA LEU A 229 -11.28 14.67 6.59
C LEU A 229 -11.92 16.06 6.71
N LYS A 230 -11.11 17.06 7.08
CA LYS A 230 -11.55 18.46 7.11
C LYS A 230 -11.90 19.00 5.72
N ARG A 231 -11.18 18.58 4.68
CA ARG A 231 -11.35 18.99 3.27
C ARG A 231 -11.00 17.84 2.32
N PRO A 232 -11.96 16.94 1.99
CA PRO A 232 -11.70 15.74 1.20
C PRO A 232 -11.13 16.04 -0.19
N GLU A 233 -11.75 16.97 -0.94
CA GLU A 233 -11.34 17.39 -2.29
C GLU A 233 -9.86 17.79 -2.36
N VAL A 234 -9.44 18.71 -1.47
CA VAL A 234 -8.06 19.21 -1.44
C VAL A 234 -7.08 18.13 -0.99
N SER A 235 -7.48 17.22 -0.10
CA SER A 235 -6.59 16.15 0.36
C SER A 235 -6.39 15.04 -0.65
N GLU A 236 -7.42 14.69 -1.41
CA GLU A 236 -7.36 13.69 -2.46
C GLU A 236 -6.53 14.20 -3.65
N GLU A 237 -6.78 15.43 -4.10
CA GLU A 237 -6.00 16.07 -5.17
C GLU A 237 -4.53 16.28 -4.79
N ALA A 238 -4.26 16.76 -3.57
CA ALA A 238 -2.89 16.95 -3.11
C ALA A 238 -2.13 15.62 -3.00
N TRP A 239 -2.81 14.53 -2.65
CA TRP A 239 -2.20 13.22 -2.58
C TRP A 239 -1.94 12.62 -3.96
N VAL A 240 -2.90 12.71 -4.88
CA VAL A 240 -2.69 12.31 -6.29
C VAL A 240 -1.53 13.12 -6.88
N GLY A 241 -1.50 14.43 -6.63
CA GLY A 241 -0.41 15.32 -7.01
C GLY A 241 0.94 14.94 -6.38
N ALA A 242 0.96 14.58 -5.10
CA ALA A 242 2.17 14.10 -4.43
C ALA A 242 2.63 12.73 -4.97
N GLY A 243 1.71 11.85 -5.39
CA GLY A 243 2.02 10.60 -6.10
C GLY A 243 2.62 10.83 -7.48
N PHE A 244 2.12 11.82 -8.23
CA PHE A 244 2.71 12.29 -9.49
C PHE A 244 4.10 12.93 -9.32
N PHE A 245 4.29 13.70 -8.25
CA PHE A 245 5.52 14.46 -7.96
C PHE A 245 6.46 13.77 -6.96
N GLY A 246 6.21 12.48 -6.64
CA GLY A 246 7.15 11.62 -5.89
C GLY A 246 8.46 11.31 -6.64
N GLY A 247 8.58 11.82 -7.88
CA GLY A 247 9.83 11.99 -8.64
C GLY A 247 10.40 13.42 -8.64
N GLY A 248 9.88 14.34 -7.83
CA GLY A 248 10.48 15.65 -7.57
C GLY A 248 9.49 16.83 -7.59
N CYS A 249 9.44 17.58 -6.49
CA CYS A 249 8.90 18.94 -6.28
C CYS A 249 7.42 19.13 -5.91
N LEU A 250 7.17 19.17 -4.61
CA LEU A 250 5.89 19.35 -3.91
C LEU A 250 5.44 20.83 -3.80
N MET A 251 5.58 21.68 -4.83
CA MET A 251 5.45 23.14 -4.62
C MET A 251 4.60 23.95 -5.60
N SER A 252 3.88 23.37 -6.57
CA SER A 252 3.17 24.20 -7.56
C SER A 252 1.64 24.15 -7.56
N THR A 253 0.98 23.18 -6.92
CA THR A 253 -0.48 23.03 -7.07
C THR A 253 -1.30 23.99 -6.21
N THR A 254 -0.75 24.54 -5.13
CA THR A 254 -1.46 25.54 -4.30
C THR A 254 -1.67 26.88 -5.01
N SER A 255 -0.99 27.13 -6.14
CA SER A 255 -1.08 28.40 -6.88
C SER A 255 -2.18 28.42 -7.95
N LYS A 256 -2.70 27.28 -8.40
CA LYS A 256 -3.65 27.27 -9.53
C LYS A 256 -5.13 27.31 -9.12
N GLN A 257 -5.48 26.96 -7.89
CA GLN A 257 -6.88 26.99 -7.43
C GLN A 257 -7.35 28.36 -6.93
N SER A 258 -6.45 29.31 -6.63
CA SER A 258 -6.88 30.68 -6.29
C SER A 258 -7.27 31.53 -7.51
N MET A 259 -7.16 30.99 -8.73
CA MET A 259 -7.42 31.73 -9.98
C MET A 259 -8.73 31.33 -10.68
N LEU A 260 -9.48 30.35 -10.14
CA LEU A 260 -10.77 29.89 -10.67
C LEU A 260 -11.97 30.28 -9.79
N CYS A 261 -11.75 31.00 -8.70
CA CYS A 261 -12.79 31.68 -7.94
C CYS A 261 -12.58 33.19 -8.01
N HIS A 262 -12.88 33.78 -9.17
CA HIS A 262 -13.24 35.19 -9.29
C HIS A 262 -14.18 35.40 -10.46
#